data_AF-A0A317Z524-F1
#
_entry.id   AF-A0A317Z524-F1
#
_cell.length_a   1.000
_cell.length_b   1.000
_cell.length_c   1.000
_cell.angle_alpha   90.00
_cell.angle_beta   90.00
_cell.angle_gamma   90.00
#
_symmetry.space_group_name_H-M   'P 1'
#
loop_
_entity.id
_entity.type
_entity.pdbx_description
1 polymer ?
#
loop_
_entity_poly.entity_id
_entity_poly.type
_entity_poly.pdbx_seq_one_letter_code
_entity_poly.pdbx_strand_id
1 'polypeptide(L)' 'HLGWNQLKSDVPSLDKDVYYVHTYQAPMNDDVVAYTDYGTQIPGIVQRGPYIGIQFHPEKSGNYGLDILAQALKGGWQHD' A
#
# COMPACT_ATOMS: atom_id res chain seq x y z
N HIS A 1 4.20 2.47 -14.19
CA HIS A 1 3.41 3.38 -13.35
C HIS A 1 4.32 4.38 -12.65
N LEU A 2 4.03 5.67 -12.81
CA LEU A 2 4.78 6.76 -12.16
C LEU A 2 3.77 7.83 -11.71
N GLY A 3 3.81 8.21 -10.44
CA GLY A 3 3.04 9.33 -9.91
C GLY A 3 2.23 9.00 -8.66
N TRP A 4 1.40 9.97 -8.27
CA TRP A 4 0.53 9.92 -7.10
C TRP A 4 -0.80 9.26 -7.44
N ASN A 5 -1.19 8.26 -6.65
CA ASN A 5 -2.46 7.57 -6.86
C ASN A 5 -3.06 7.14 -5.52
N GLN A 6 -4.38 7.18 -5.43
CA GLN A 6 -5.12 6.96 -4.19
C GLN A 6 -5.13 5.49 -3.78
N LEU A 7 -4.86 5.21 -2.50
CA LEU A 7 -5.12 3.90 -1.93
C LEU A 7 -6.63 3.65 -1.79
N LYS A 8 -7.02 2.39 -1.99
CA LYS A 8 -8.35 1.84 -1.77
C LYS A 8 -8.21 0.63 -0.86
N SER A 9 -8.98 0.59 0.22
CA SER A 9 -8.94 -0.43 1.26
C SER A 9 -10.21 -0.38 2.10
N ASP A 10 -10.54 -1.48 2.77
CA ASP A 10 -11.53 -1.51 3.85
C ASP A 10 -10.97 -0.91 5.16
N VAL A 11 -9.65 -0.72 5.25
CA VAL A 11 -9.00 -0.01 6.36
C VAL A 11 -9.22 1.49 6.18
N PRO A 12 -9.96 2.18 7.07
CA PRO A 12 -10.36 3.58 6.83
C PRO A 12 -9.19 4.58 6.75
N SER A 13 -8.03 4.26 7.33
CA SER A 13 -6.83 5.12 7.25
C SER A 13 -6.07 4.99 5.92
N LEU A 14 -6.42 4.04 5.06
CA LEU A 14 -5.75 3.73 3.80
C LEU A 14 -6.55 4.26 2.58
N ASP A 15 -6.79 5.57 2.54
CA ASP A 15 -7.69 6.25 1.60
C ASP A 15 -7.07 7.47 0.88
N LYS A 16 -5.76 7.71 0.97
CA LYS A 16 -5.10 8.88 0.35
C LYS A 16 -4.06 8.52 -0.70
N ASP A 17 -3.57 9.55 -1.39
CA ASP A 17 -2.57 9.42 -2.45
C ASP A 17 -1.18 9.03 -1.90
N VAL A 18 -0.54 8.10 -2.60
CA VAL A 18 0.84 7.65 -2.37
C VAL A 18 1.63 7.61 -3.67
N TYR A 19 2.95 7.67 -3.57
CA TYR A 19 3.85 7.84 -4.70
C TYR A 19 4.43 6.52 -5.21
N TYR A 20 4.07 6.17 -6.45
CA TYR A 20 4.57 4.99 -7.16
C TYR A 20 5.65 5.36 -8.19
N VAL A 21 6.65 4.49 -8.35
CA VAL A 21 7.61 4.53 -9.46
C VAL A 21 8.10 3.11 -9.79
N HIS A 22 7.43 2.43 -10.70
CA HIS A 22 7.75 1.05 -11.07
C HIS A 22 7.24 0.70 -12.47
N THR A 23 7.78 -0.36 -13.08
CA THR A 23 7.33 -0.88 -14.39
C THR A 23 6.58 -2.21 -14.28
N TYR A 24 6.81 -2.97 -13.20
CA TYR A 24 6.20 -4.27 -12.95
C TYR A 24 5.37 -4.23 -11.67
N GLN A 25 4.37 -5.10 -11.56
CA GLN A 25 3.52 -5.24 -10.38
C GLN A 25 3.22 -6.70 -10.11
N ALA A 26 2.94 -7.03 -8.86
CA ALA A 26 2.37 -8.32 -8.48
C ALA A 26 0.88 -8.42 -8.86
N PRO A 27 0.33 -9.63 -9.02
CA PRO A 27 -1.12 -9.81 -9.15
C PRO A 27 -1.83 -9.57 -7.81
N MET A 28 -3.12 -9.26 -7.86
CA MET A 28 -4.00 -9.23 -6.69
C MET A 28 -4.15 -10.63 -6.08
N ASN A 29 -4.29 -10.70 -4.76
CA ASN A 29 -4.57 -11.92 -4.00
C ASN A 29 -5.23 -11.59 -2.65
N ASP A 30 -5.47 -12.61 -1.82
CA ASP A 30 -6.14 -12.46 -0.51
C ASP A 30 -5.28 -11.75 0.55
N ASP A 31 -3.99 -11.58 0.32
CA ASP A 31 -3.09 -10.86 1.23
C ASP A 31 -3.12 -9.34 0.98
N VAL A 32 -3.82 -8.85 -0.05
CA VAL A 32 -3.86 -7.42 -0.37
C VAL A 32 -4.67 -6.68 0.68
N VAL A 33 -4.00 -5.79 1.40
CA VAL A 33 -4.61 -4.88 2.39
C VAL A 33 -5.13 -3.63 1.69
N ALA A 34 -4.36 -3.07 0.77
CA ALA A 34 -4.74 -1.89 0.01
C ALA A 34 -4.20 -1.95 -1.41
N TYR A 35 -4.94 -1.39 -2.35
CA TYR A 35 -4.58 -1.34 -3.77
C TYR A 35 -4.86 0.04 -4.35
N THR A 36 -4.42 0.25 -5.59
CA THR A 36 -4.74 1.44 -6.36
C THR A 36 -5.17 1.06 -7.78
N ASP A 37 -6.04 1.86 -8.40
CA ASP A 37 -6.43 1.69 -9.80
C ASP A 37 -5.53 2.53 -10.73
N TYR A 38 -4.81 1.86 -11.63
CA TYR A 38 -4.07 2.50 -12.70
C TYR A 38 -4.11 1.63 -13.96
N GLY A 39 -5.23 1.71 -14.69
CA GLY A 39 -5.55 0.81 -15.82
C GLY A 39 -5.85 -0.64 -15.40
N THR A 40 -5.29 -1.09 -14.29
CA THR A 40 -5.54 -2.35 -13.59
C THR A 40 -5.49 -2.09 -12.08
N GLN A 41 -5.94 -3.06 -11.28
CA GLN A 41 -5.70 -3.02 -9.84
C GLN A 41 -4.24 -3.38 -9.54
N ILE A 42 -3.57 -2.50 -8.81
CA ILE A 42 -2.17 -2.63 -8.41
C ILE A 42 -2.12 -2.81 -6.89
N PRO A 43 -1.61 -3.95 -6.37
CA PRO A 43 -1.35 -4.10 -4.95
C PRO A 43 -0.45 -2.98 -4.42
N GLY A 44 -0.95 -2.20 -3.47
CA GLY A 44 -0.20 -1.12 -2.82
C GLY A 44 0.45 -1.60 -1.53
N ILE A 45 -0.30 -2.36 -0.73
CA ILE A 45 0.12 -2.97 0.53
C ILE A 45 -0.39 -4.41 0.56
N VAL A 46 0.50 -5.34 0.87
CA VAL A 46 0.16 -6.75 1.13
C VAL A 46 0.64 -7.15 2.52
N GLN A 47 -0.10 -8.04 3.17
CA GLN A 47 0.28 -8.58 4.48
C GLN A 47 -0.13 -10.04 4.62
N ARG A 48 0.81 -10.88 5.09
CA ARG A 48 0.56 -12.26 5.51
C ARG A 48 1.24 -12.52 6.84
N GLY A 49 0.47 -12.56 7.92
CA GLY A 49 1.01 -12.64 9.28
C GLY A 49 2.01 -11.51 9.53
N PRO A 50 3.28 -11.80 9.90
CA PRO A 50 4.28 -10.77 10.16
C PRO A 50 4.94 -10.19 8.90
N TYR A 51 4.67 -10.75 7.72
CA TYR A 51 5.29 -10.31 6.47
C TYR A 51 4.46 -9.21 5.83
N ILE A 52 5.07 -8.04 5.61
CA ILE A 52 4.43 -6.88 4.99
C ILE A 52 5.24 -6.45 3.76
N GLY A 53 4.55 -6.19 2.65
CA GLY A 53 5.11 -5.64 1.43
C GLY A 53 4.41 -4.33 1.07
N ILE A 54 5.18 -3.33 0.64
CA ILE A 54 4.66 -2.04 0.18
C ILE A 54 5.25 -1.75 -1.20
N GLN A 55 4.40 -1.53 -2.19
CA GLN A 55 4.81 -1.30 -3.58
C GLN A 55 5.15 0.17 -3.87
N PHE A 56 4.43 1.11 -3.27
CA PHE A 56 4.77 2.53 -3.35
C PHE A 56 5.97 2.87 -2.44
N HIS A 57 6.48 4.09 -2.56
CA HIS A 57 7.57 4.59 -1.72
C HIS A 57 7.01 5.38 -0.54
N PRO A 58 6.84 4.79 0.66
CA PRO A 58 6.28 5.50 1.81
C PRO A 58 7.11 6.73 2.19
N GLU A 59 8.43 6.68 2.04
CA GLU A 59 9.35 7.78 2.31
C GLU A 59 9.22 8.94 1.31
N LYS A 60 8.64 8.69 0.13
CA LYS A 60 8.37 9.71 -0.90
C LYS A 60 6.90 10.15 -0.92
N SER A 61 6.07 9.59 -0.05
CA SER A 61 4.62 9.82 -0.01
C SER A 61 4.20 10.82 1.08
N GLY A 62 5.12 11.70 1.51
CA GLY A 62 4.90 12.71 2.55
C GLY A 62 4.60 12.11 3.93
N ASN A 63 4.01 12.92 4.83
CA ASN A 63 3.69 12.48 6.19
C ASN A 63 2.77 11.26 6.21
N TYR A 64 1.81 11.20 5.27
CA TYR A 64 0.90 10.08 5.14
C TYR A 64 1.63 8.76 4.86
N GLY A 65 2.63 8.78 3.97
CA GLY A 65 3.48 7.62 3.73
C GLY A 65 4.31 7.21 4.94
N LEU A 66 4.82 8.17 5.71
CA LEU A 66 5.55 7.90 6.95
C LEU A 66 4.66 7.29 8.04
N ASP A 67 3.41 7.74 8.15
CA ASP A 67 2.42 7.17 9.06
C ASP A 67 2.12 5.69 8.70
N ILE A 68 2.00 5.39 7.41
CA ILE A 68 1.85 4.02 6.91
C ILE A 68 3.08 3.17 7.24
N LEU A 69 4.29 3.68 7.02
CA LEU A 69 5.52 2.97 7.37
C LEU A 69 5.61 2.69 8.88
N ALA A 70 5.26 3.68 9.70
CA ALA A 70 5.23 3.52 11.15
C ALA A 70 4.20 2.45 11.59
N GLN A 71 3.04 2.38 10.93
CA GLN A 71 2.04 1.35 11.19
C GLN A 71 2.54 -0.05 10.77
N ALA A 72 3.18 -0.16 9.61
CA ALA A 72 3.79 -1.42 9.16
C ALA A 72 4.81 -1.94 10.18
N LEU A 73 5.68 -1.06 10.71
CA LEU A 73 6.65 -1.41 11.75
C LEU A 73 6.02 -1.84 13.09
N LYS A 74 4.75 -1.49 13.34
CA LYS A 74 3.98 -1.88 14.54
C LYS A 74 3.18 -3.18 14.36
N GLY A 75 3.24 -3.81 13.19
CA GLY A 75 2.52 -5.06 12.90
C GLY A 75 1.41 -4.95 11.83
N GLY A 76 1.28 -3.80 11.16
CA GLY A 76 0.40 -3.67 9.99
C GLY A 76 -1.08 -3.55 10.35
N TRP A 77 -1.95 -4.22 9.57
CA TRP A 77 -3.39 -3.94 9.52
C TRP A 77 -4.29 -5.16 9.67
N GLN A 78 -3.75 -6.37 9.54
CA GLN A 78 -4.50 -7.57 9.92
C GLN A 78 -4.29 -7.79 11.42
N HIS A 79 -5.36 -7.59 12.20
CA HIS A 79 -5.47 -8.15 13.54
C HIS A 79 -5.97 -9.59 13.39
N ASP A 80 -5.33 -10.51 14.11
CA ASP A 80 -5.72 -11.93 14.22
C ASP A 80 -7.22 -12.12 14.51
#